data_AF-A0A2N1S8X2-F1
#
_entry.id   AF-A0A2N1S8X2-F1
#
_cell.length_a   1.000
_cell.length_b   1.000
_cell.length_c   1.000
_cell.angle_alpha   90.00
_cell.angle_beta   90.00
_cell.angle_gamma   90.00
#
_symmetry.space_group_name_H-M   'P 1'
#
loop_
_entity.id
_entity.type
_entity.pdbx_description
1 polymer ?
#
loop_
_entity_poly.entity_id
_entity_poly.type
_entity_poly.pdbx_seq_one_letter_code
_entity_poly.pdbx_strand_id
1 'polypeptide(L)'
;MRGRYLHRRRPRPATSAAPIGRHRVNEPYLQLLWAFLATLGFGVLFRAPARDLPFAAFGGAVSWGVYLAIKAMTGTDSLSYFAASIAVGLYAEMAAAMLKRPATLFIISAIIPLVPGAGMYRTMFEAVAGRADASLTIGFQTLTLAGAIASGLAVASAVSRILWLKKPGAPRILRRRGRR
;
A
#
# COMPACT_ATOMS: atom_id res chain seq x y z
N MET A 1 10.84 -67.89 14.90
CA MET A 1 11.64 -66.75 14.40
C MET A 1 11.02 -66.25 13.11
N ARG A 2 10.26 -65.14 13.19
CA ARG A 2 10.49 -63.84 12.49
C ARG A 2 10.12 -63.80 11.00
N GLY A 3 9.11 -62.99 10.68
CA GLY A 3 8.83 -62.55 9.30
C GLY A 3 7.43 -61.99 9.10
N ARG A 4 7.06 -60.91 9.79
CA ARG A 4 5.81 -60.16 9.52
C ARG A 4 5.92 -59.53 8.13
N TYR A 5 5.13 -60.01 7.17
CA TYR A 5 4.99 -59.35 5.86
C TYR A 5 4.21 -58.04 6.04
N LEU A 6 4.91 -56.96 5.74
CA LEU A 6 4.48 -55.58 5.85
C LEU A 6 3.29 -55.31 4.92
N HIS A 7 2.17 -54.89 5.51
CA HIS A 7 1.12 -54.16 4.80
C HIS A 7 1.76 -52.94 4.10
N ARG A 8 1.89 -53.00 2.77
CA ARG A 8 2.12 -51.82 1.93
C ARG A 8 0.94 -50.87 2.16
N ARG A 9 1.14 -49.85 3.01
CA ARG A 9 0.27 -48.67 3.03
C ARG A 9 0.42 -48.01 1.66
N ARG A 10 -0.60 -48.12 0.82
CA ARG A 10 -0.72 -47.27 -0.37
C ARG A 10 -0.62 -45.81 0.11
N PRO A 11 0.14 -44.93 -0.56
CA PRO A 11 0.04 -43.50 -0.27
C PRO A 11 -1.41 -43.09 -0.47
N ARG A 12 -2.05 -42.57 0.59
CA ARG A 12 -3.36 -41.94 0.48
C ARG A 12 -3.26 -40.84 -0.57
N PRO A 13 -4.17 -40.76 -1.56
CA PRO A 13 -4.25 -39.56 -2.38
C PRO A 13 -4.45 -38.37 -1.44
N ALA A 14 -3.64 -37.33 -1.63
CA ALA A 14 -3.78 -36.05 -0.94
C ALA A 14 -5.04 -35.35 -1.44
N THR A 15 -6.21 -35.86 -1.08
CA THR A 15 -7.48 -35.17 -1.24
C THR A 15 -7.93 -34.64 0.13
N SER A 16 -8.32 -33.36 0.13
CA SER A 16 -8.84 -32.59 1.27
C SER A 16 -7.79 -31.98 2.23
N ALA A 17 -7.01 -31.04 1.71
CA ALA A 17 -6.84 -29.79 2.46
C ALA A 17 -8.06 -28.93 2.10
N ALA A 18 -9.03 -28.84 3.02
CA ALA A 18 -10.17 -27.95 2.89
C ALA A 18 -9.66 -26.54 2.52
N PRO A 19 -10.22 -25.86 1.49
CA PRO A 19 -9.75 -24.54 1.11
C PRO A 19 -10.11 -23.57 2.23
N ILE A 20 -9.14 -23.27 3.09
CA ILE A 20 -9.25 -22.21 4.09
C ILE A 20 -9.51 -20.90 3.32
N GLY A 21 -10.75 -20.42 3.38
CA GLY A 21 -11.12 -19.01 3.29
C GLY A 21 -10.94 -18.28 1.95
N ARG A 22 -10.60 -18.93 0.84
CA ARG A 22 -10.33 -18.24 -0.45
C ARG A 22 -11.52 -17.45 -1.04
N HIS A 23 -12.74 -17.65 -0.54
CA HIS A 23 -13.92 -16.93 -1.00
C HIS A 23 -14.26 -15.65 -0.21
N ARG A 24 -13.75 -15.44 1.03
CA ARG A 24 -14.19 -14.30 1.86
C ARG A 24 -13.40 -13.00 1.65
N VAL A 25 -12.19 -13.06 1.09
CA VAL A 25 -11.30 -11.89 0.95
C VAL A 25 -11.49 -11.16 -0.38
N ASN A 26 -12.35 -11.68 -1.27
CA ASN A 26 -12.60 -11.10 -2.59
C ASN A 26 -13.69 -10.01 -2.55
N GLU A 27 -14.30 -9.78 -1.39
CA GLU A 27 -15.29 -8.72 -1.23
C GLU A 27 -14.59 -7.35 -1.18
N PRO A 28 -14.79 -6.46 -2.17
CA PRO A 28 -14.08 -5.18 -2.24
C PRO A 28 -14.29 -4.35 -0.99
N TYR A 29 -15.48 -4.42 -0.39
CA TYR A 29 -15.83 -3.74 0.87
C TYR A 29 -14.96 -4.18 2.04
N LEU A 30 -14.67 -5.48 2.13
CA LEU A 30 -13.83 -6.01 3.20
C LEU A 30 -12.37 -5.60 3.00
N GLN A 31 -11.90 -5.55 1.75
CA GLN A 31 -10.55 -5.06 1.46
C GLN A 31 -10.38 -3.57 1.79
N LEU A 32 -11.40 -2.75 1.51
CA LEU A 32 -11.41 -1.34 1.92
C LEU A 32 -11.35 -1.19 3.44
N LEU A 33 -12.10 -2.03 4.18
CA LEU A 33 -12.05 -2.05 5.63
C LEU A 33 -10.65 -2.45 6.14
N TRP A 34 -10.02 -3.47 5.54
CA TRP A 34 -8.65 -3.85 5.91
C TRP A 34 -7.62 -2.78 5.57
N ALA A 35 -7.75 -2.10 4.43
CA ALA A 35 -6.90 -0.98 4.06
C ALA A 35 -7.04 0.17 5.07
N PHE A 36 -8.28 0.49 5.46
CA PHE A 36 -8.55 1.49 6.50
C PHE A 36 -7.89 1.12 7.84
N LEU A 37 -8.10 -0.12 8.32
CA LEU A 37 -7.56 -0.57 9.60
C LEU A 37 -6.03 -0.68 9.59
N ALA A 38 -5.45 -1.16 8.50
CA ALA A 38 -4.00 -1.21 8.33
C ALA A 38 -3.41 0.21 8.40
N THR A 39 -3.96 1.14 7.62
CA THR A 39 -3.50 2.53 7.64
C THR A 39 -3.73 3.21 8.99
N LEU A 40 -4.84 2.92 9.69
CA LEU A 40 -5.09 3.41 11.04
C LEU A 40 -4.00 2.94 12.01
N GLY A 41 -3.68 1.64 12.00
CA GLY A 41 -2.63 1.05 12.84
C GLY A 41 -1.26 1.64 12.55
N PHE A 42 -0.90 1.82 11.28
CA PHE A 42 0.34 2.50 10.89
C PHE A 42 0.34 3.98 11.27
N GLY A 43 -0.81 4.67 11.20
CA GLY A 43 -0.95 6.03 11.70
C GLY A 43 -0.63 6.13 13.20
N VAL A 44 -1.10 5.17 14.01
CA VAL A 44 -0.76 5.09 15.44
C VAL A 44 0.73 4.78 15.63
N LEU A 45 1.28 3.85 14.87
CA LEU A 45 2.70 3.46 14.92
C LEU A 45 3.63 4.65 14.63
N PHE A 46 3.28 5.48 13.64
CA PHE A 46 4.00 6.70 13.29
C PHE A 46 3.64 7.91 14.16
N ARG A 47 2.90 7.71 15.26
CA ARG A 47 2.50 8.75 16.22
C ARG A 47 1.77 9.93 15.56
N ALA A 48 0.91 9.64 14.58
CA ALA A 48 0.02 10.66 14.03
C ALA A 48 -0.90 11.20 15.13
N PRO A 49 -1.20 12.51 15.16
CA PRO A 49 -2.11 13.08 16.16
C PRO A 49 -3.46 12.38 16.12
N ALA A 50 -4.02 12.05 17.28
CA ALA A 50 -5.25 11.23 17.36
C ALA A 50 -6.43 11.80 16.55
N ARG A 51 -6.54 13.13 16.49
CA ARG A 51 -7.56 13.85 15.70
C ARG A 51 -7.38 13.71 14.17
N ASP A 52 -6.17 13.43 13.72
CA ASP A 52 -5.80 13.32 12.30
C ASP A 52 -5.84 11.84 11.82
N LEU A 53 -5.91 10.87 12.75
CA LEU A 53 -5.93 9.43 12.45
C LEU A 53 -7.09 8.98 11.54
N PRO A 54 -8.35 9.42 11.74
CA PRO A 54 -9.43 9.00 10.85
C PRO A 54 -9.22 9.47 9.41
N PHE A 55 -8.63 10.65 9.22
CA PHE A 55 -8.29 11.18 7.90
C PHE A 55 -7.14 10.39 7.27
N ALA A 56 -6.08 10.09 8.04
CA ALA A 56 -5.02 9.20 7.58
C ALA A 56 -5.55 7.83 7.12
N ALA A 57 -6.37 7.19 7.96
CA ALA A 57 -7.00 5.89 7.66
C ALA A 57 -7.91 5.93 6.43
N PHE A 58 -8.69 7.01 6.26
CA PHE A 58 -9.52 7.19 5.08
C PHE A 58 -8.69 7.31 3.80
N GLY A 59 -7.52 7.97 3.84
CA GLY A 59 -6.58 8.00 2.72
C GLY A 59 -6.14 6.62 2.27
N GLY A 60 -5.91 5.70 3.22
CA GLY A 60 -5.62 4.29 2.93
C GLY A 60 -6.76 3.59 2.18
N ALA A 61 -7.99 3.75 2.66
CA ALA A 61 -9.18 3.19 1.99
C ALA A 61 -9.39 3.78 0.58
N VAL A 62 -9.23 5.09 0.42
CA VAL A 62 -9.34 5.76 -0.89
C VAL A 62 -8.29 5.21 -1.85
N SER A 63 -7.04 5.10 -1.43
CA SER A 63 -5.96 4.60 -2.29
C SER A 63 -6.21 3.17 -2.77
N TRP A 64 -6.64 2.28 -1.86
CA TRP A 64 -6.96 0.90 -2.20
C TRP A 64 -8.21 0.81 -3.08
N GLY A 65 -9.21 1.66 -2.84
CA GLY A 65 -10.40 1.75 -3.68
C GLY A 65 -10.08 2.15 -5.12
N VAL A 66 -9.17 3.12 -5.31
CA VAL A 66 -8.68 3.50 -6.64
C VAL A 66 -7.92 2.34 -7.28
N TYR A 67 -7.05 1.65 -6.53
CA TYR A 67 -6.39 0.44 -7.04
C TYR A 67 -7.40 -0.58 -7.54
N LEU A 68 -8.42 -0.92 -6.75
CA LEU A 68 -9.46 -1.89 -7.14
C LEU A 68 -10.27 -1.44 -8.36
N ALA A 69 -10.67 -0.17 -8.41
CA ALA A 69 -11.43 0.37 -9.53
C ALA A 69 -10.64 0.29 -10.84
N ILE A 70 -9.39 0.75 -10.83
CA ILE A 70 -8.54 0.73 -12.03
C ILE A 70 -8.15 -0.70 -12.42
N LYS A 71 -7.93 -1.58 -11.44
CA LYS A 71 -7.65 -2.99 -11.68
C LYS A 71 -8.84 -3.69 -12.33
N ALA A 72 -10.06 -3.40 -11.89
CA ALA A 72 -11.28 -3.95 -12.48
C ALA A 72 -11.48 -3.47 -13.92
N MET A 73 -11.11 -2.23 -14.24
CA MET A 73 -11.27 -1.67 -15.59
C MET A 73 -10.18 -2.11 -16.57
N THR A 74 -8.93 -2.25 -16.12
CA THR A 74 -7.77 -2.40 -17.01
C THR A 74 -7.06 -3.75 -16.90
N GLY A 75 -7.33 -4.52 -15.85
CA GLY A 75 -6.63 -5.78 -15.54
C GLY A 75 -5.15 -5.62 -15.18
N THR A 76 -4.58 -4.42 -15.25
CA THR A 76 -3.13 -4.18 -15.19
C THR A 76 -2.72 -3.64 -13.82
N ASP A 77 -1.84 -4.36 -13.10
CA ASP A 77 -1.39 -3.93 -11.77
C ASP A 77 -0.60 -2.63 -11.82
N SER A 78 0.39 -2.51 -12.71
CA SER A 78 1.26 -1.33 -12.79
C SER A 78 0.46 -0.03 -12.95
N LEU A 79 -0.55 -0.02 -13.84
CA LEU A 79 -1.41 1.14 -14.04
C LEU A 79 -2.30 1.42 -12.82
N SER A 80 -2.78 0.36 -12.16
CA SER A 80 -3.61 0.47 -10.96
C SER A 80 -2.83 1.06 -9.79
N TYR A 81 -1.60 0.61 -9.55
CA TYR A 81 -0.71 1.16 -8.53
C TYR A 81 -0.30 2.60 -8.84
N PHE A 82 -0.02 2.91 -10.12
CA PHE A 82 0.27 4.28 -10.56
C PHE A 82 -0.89 5.22 -10.25
N ALA A 83 -2.11 4.89 -10.69
CA ALA A 83 -3.30 5.71 -10.44
C ALA A 83 -3.63 5.83 -8.95
N ALA A 84 -3.53 4.74 -8.20
CA ALA A 84 -3.74 4.74 -6.75
C ALA A 84 -2.73 5.63 -6.02
N SER A 85 -1.46 5.61 -6.41
CA SER A 85 -0.43 6.48 -5.83
C SER A 85 -0.64 7.95 -6.15
N ILE A 86 -1.22 8.28 -7.32
CA ILE A 86 -1.66 9.64 -7.62
C ILE A 86 -2.75 10.06 -6.64
N ALA A 87 -3.74 9.19 -6.40
CA ALA A 87 -4.81 9.45 -5.44
C ALA A 87 -4.28 9.64 -4.02
N VAL A 88 -3.27 8.88 -3.59
CA VAL A 88 -2.58 9.09 -2.29
C VAL A 88 -2.02 10.50 -2.20
N GLY A 89 -1.25 10.94 -3.20
CA GLY A 89 -0.63 12.26 -3.19
C GLY A 89 -1.65 13.39 -3.18
N LEU A 90 -2.65 13.34 -4.05
CA LEU A 90 -3.70 14.36 -4.12
C LEU A 90 -4.55 14.40 -2.83
N TYR A 91 -4.93 13.24 -2.30
CA TYR A 91 -5.65 13.15 -1.04
C TYR A 91 -4.86 13.77 0.11
N ALA A 92 -3.58 13.44 0.20
CA ALA A 92 -2.71 13.94 1.26
C ALA A 92 -2.56 15.46 1.23
N GLU A 93 -2.46 16.05 0.04
CA GLU A 93 -2.37 17.51 -0.13
C GLU A 93 -3.68 18.21 0.27
N MET A 94 -4.82 17.64 -0.11
CA MET A 94 -6.13 18.13 0.34
C MET A 94 -6.28 18.07 1.85
N ALA A 95 -5.96 16.92 2.46
CA ALA A 95 -6.02 16.72 3.91
C ALA A 95 -5.03 17.63 4.66
N ALA A 96 -3.83 17.83 4.12
CA ALA A 96 -2.83 18.76 4.64
C ALA A 96 -3.33 20.20 4.67
N ALA A 97 -3.95 20.66 3.58
CA ALA A 97 -4.53 21.99 3.49
C ALA A 97 -5.69 22.19 4.49
N MET A 98 -6.57 21.19 4.63
CA MET A 98 -7.70 21.24 5.56
C MET A 98 -7.27 21.23 7.03
N LEU A 99 -6.35 20.35 7.39
CA LEU A 99 -5.95 20.09 8.79
C LEU A 99 -4.71 20.89 9.22
N LYS A 100 -4.11 21.67 8.30
CA LYS A 100 -2.89 22.46 8.52
C LYS A 100 -1.74 21.61 9.03
N ARG A 101 -1.53 20.46 8.38
CA ARG A 101 -0.48 19.48 8.67
C ARG A 101 0.42 19.29 7.46
N PRO A 102 1.67 18.82 7.63
CA PRO A 102 2.49 18.43 6.49
C PRO A 102 1.84 17.25 5.74
N ALA A 103 1.76 17.33 4.40
CA ALA A 103 1.18 16.28 3.55
C ALA A 103 1.86 14.92 3.73
N THR A 104 3.16 14.92 4.03
CA THR A 104 3.95 13.71 4.31
C THR A 104 3.34 12.83 5.40
N LEU A 105 2.64 13.41 6.39
CA LEU A 105 1.95 12.65 7.44
C LEU A 105 0.86 11.75 6.86
N PHE A 106 0.08 12.27 5.91
CA PHE A 106 -0.99 11.51 5.26
C PHE A 106 -0.44 10.58 4.18
N ILE A 107 0.61 10.98 3.45
CA ILE A 107 1.26 10.13 2.43
C ILE A 107 1.80 8.85 3.08
N ILE A 108 2.61 8.96 4.14
CA ILE A 108 3.31 7.82 4.76
C ILE A 108 2.32 6.77 5.27
N SER A 109 1.16 7.20 5.77
CA SER A 109 0.13 6.29 6.28
C SER A 109 -0.74 5.73 5.14
N ALA A 110 -1.23 6.57 4.24
CA ALA A 110 -2.14 6.17 3.16
C ALA A 110 -1.48 5.28 2.10
N ILE A 111 -0.15 5.34 1.92
CA ILE A 111 0.55 4.51 0.93
C ILE A 111 0.72 3.05 1.36
N ILE A 112 0.57 2.75 2.66
CA ILE A 112 0.86 1.42 3.24
C ILE A 112 0.15 0.27 2.52
N PRO A 113 -1.17 0.33 2.23
CA PRO A 113 -1.85 -0.76 1.54
C PRO A 113 -1.30 -1.03 0.14
N LEU A 114 -0.69 -0.02 -0.50
CA LEU A 114 -0.13 -0.13 -1.85
C LEU A 114 1.30 -0.69 -1.88
N VAL A 115 1.98 -0.82 -0.74
CA VAL A 115 3.37 -1.31 -0.75
C VAL A 115 3.39 -2.78 -1.18
N PRO A 116 4.16 -3.18 -2.21
CA PRO A 116 4.17 -4.55 -2.74
C PRO A 116 4.99 -5.51 -1.85
N GLY A 117 4.67 -5.57 -0.55
CA GLY A 117 5.41 -6.35 0.47
C GLY A 117 5.45 -7.85 0.18
N ALA A 118 4.35 -8.42 -0.30
CA ALA A 118 4.30 -9.83 -0.67
C ALA A 118 5.25 -10.16 -1.84
N GLY A 119 5.38 -9.26 -2.81
CA GLY A 119 6.33 -9.41 -3.92
C GLY A 119 7.77 -9.35 -3.44
N MET A 120 8.08 -8.40 -2.55
CA MET A 120 9.41 -8.29 -1.93
C MET A 120 9.78 -9.57 -1.14
N TYR A 121 8.87 -10.05 -0.28
CA TYR A 121 9.09 -11.27 0.48
C TYR A 121 9.30 -12.50 -0.43
N ARG A 122 8.46 -12.66 -1.46
CA ARG A 122 8.58 -13.79 -2.40
C ARG A 122 9.87 -13.75 -3.21
N THR A 123 10.29 -12.56 -3.62
CA THR A 123 11.59 -12.37 -4.30
C THR A 123 12.73 -12.89 -3.42
N MET A 124 12.79 -12.45 -2.16
CA MET A 124 13.80 -12.92 -1.21
C MET A 124 13.71 -14.44 -0.97
N PHE A 125 12.49 -14.96 -0.81
CA PHE A 125 12.26 -16.37 -0.58
C PHE A 125 12.79 -17.25 -1.71
N GLU A 126 12.46 -16.92 -2.97
CA GLU A 126 12.95 -17.70 -4.12
C GLU A 126 14.46 -17.55 -4.32
N ALA A 127 15.05 -16.39 -3.99
CA ALA A 127 16.49 -16.17 -4.03
C ALA A 127 17.23 -17.10 -3.05
N VAL A 128 16.78 -17.15 -1.79
CA VAL A 128 17.37 -18.02 -0.76
C VAL A 128 17.11 -19.51 -1.06
N ALA A 129 16.00 -19.83 -1.73
CA ALA A 129 15.71 -21.19 -2.20
C ALA A 129 16.54 -21.62 -3.43
N GLY A 130 17.46 -20.77 -3.93
CA GLY A 130 18.33 -21.08 -5.06
C GLY A 130 17.63 -21.05 -6.44
N ARG A 131 16.43 -20.47 -6.52
CA ARG A 131 15.61 -20.41 -7.75
C ARG A 131 15.76 -19.04 -8.41
N ALA A 132 16.89 -18.84 -9.08
CA ALA A 132 17.27 -17.55 -9.65
C ALA A 132 16.25 -16.97 -10.64
N ASP A 133 15.76 -17.78 -11.59
CA ASP A 133 14.82 -17.30 -12.62
C ASP A 133 13.49 -16.79 -12.03
N ALA A 134 12.95 -17.51 -11.04
CA ALA A 134 11.73 -17.12 -10.34
C ALA A 134 11.95 -15.86 -9.51
N SER A 135 13.08 -15.79 -8.78
CA SER A 135 13.48 -14.60 -8.02
C SER A 135 13.58 -13.37 -8.91
N LEU A 136 14.26 -13.46 -10.05
CA LEU A 136 14.41 -12.34 -10.98
C LEU A 136 13.06 -11.89 -11.55
N THR A 137 12.22 -12.84 -11.95
CA THR A 137 10.90 -12.54 -12.50
C THR A 137 10.03 -11.78 -11.49
N ILE A 138 9.89 -12.31 -10.27
CA ILE A 138 9.09 -11.68 -9.21
C ILE A 138 9.73 -10.36 -8.76
N GLY A 139 11.06 -10.30 -8.71
CA GLY A 139 11.82 -9.11 -8.36
C GLY A 139 11.57 -7.96 -9.33
N PHE A 140 11.68 -8.21 -10.64
CA PHE A 140 11.38 -7.20 -11.66
C PHE A 140 9.92 -6.76 -11.62
N GLN A 141 8.97 -7.69 -11.48
CA GLN A 141 7.56 -7.33 -11.30
C GLN A 141 7.36 -6.40 -10.09
N THR A 142 7.93 -6.76 -8.95
CA THR A 142 7.85 -5.96 -7.71
C THR A 142 8.48 -4.58 -7.89
N LEU A 143 9.64 -4.49 -8.55
CA LEU A 143 10.31 -3.23 -8.87
C LEU A 143 9.47 -2.37 -9.82
N THR A 144 8.83 -2.95 -10.83
CA THR A 144 7.91 -2.23 -11.71
C THR A 144 6.74 -1.64 -10.93
N LEU A 145 6.15 -2.39 -10.00
CA LEU A 145 5.07 -1.88 -9.14
C LEU A 145 5.56 -0.75 -8.23
N ALA A 146 6.74 -0.90 -7.62
CA ALA A 146 7.34 0.16 -6.79
C ALA A 146 7.65 1.42 -7.61
N GLY A 147 8.16 1.25 -8.84
CA GLY A 147 8.40 2.35 -9.78
C GLY A 147 7.11 3.05 -10.21
N ALA A 148 6.03 2.30 -10.42
CA ALA A 148 4.70 2.86 -10.69
C ALA A 148 4.19 3.72 -9.53
N ILE A 149 4.36 3.25 -8.28
CA ILE A 149 3.98 4.02 -7.08
C ILE A 149 4.83 5.29 -6.96
N ALA A 150 6.15 5.17 -7.12
CA ALA A 150 7.07 6.31 -7.01
C ALA A 150 6.78 7.39 -8.07
N SER A 151 6.57 6.98 -9.32
CA SER A 151 6.25 7.90 -10.42
C SER A 151 4.87 8.54 -10.26
N GLY A 152 3.85 7.80 -9.85
CA GLY A 152 2.51 8.38 -9.64
C GLY A 152 2.48 9.36 -8.46
N LEU A 153 3.21 9.10 -7.38
CA LEU A 153 3.35 10.06 -6.29
C LEU A 153 4.10 11.32 -6.74
N ALA A 154 5.15 11.19 -7.56
CA ALA A 154 5.86 12.33 -8.15
C ALA A 154 4.95 13.18 -9.05
N VAL A 155 4.12 12.53 -9.88
CA VAL A 155 3.10 13.20 -10.70
C VAL A 155 2.10 13.94 -9.83
N ALA A 156 1.59 13.31 -8.76
CA ALA A 156 0.68 13.97 -7.83
C ALA A 156 1.31 15.22 -7.19
N SER A 157 2.57 15.16 -6.77
CA SER A 157 3.29 16.33 -6.24
C SER A 157 3.45 17.44 -7.29
N ALA A 158 3.74 17.09 -8.54
CA ALA A 158 3.85 18.06 -9.63
C ALA A 158 2.50 18.74 -9.93
N VAL A 159 1.43 17.95 -10.06
CA VAL A 159 0.06 18.45 -10.28
C VAL A 159 -0.41 19.29 -9.10
N SER A 160 -0.20 18.80 -7.88
CA SER A 160 -0.50 19.53 -6.63
C SER A 160 0.17 20.90 -6.64
N ARG A 161 1.47 20.95 -6.94
CA ARG A 161 2.20 22.21 -6.99
C ARG A 161 1.58 23.17 -7.98
N ILE A 162 1.24 22.74 -9.20
CA ILE A 162 0.62 23.59 -10.23
C ILE A 162 -0.75 24.11 -9.77
N LEU A 163 -1.60 23.24 -9.22
CA LEU A 163 -2.95 23.59 -8.76
C LEU A 163 -2.92 24.51 -7.53
N TRP A 164 -2.01 24.28 -6.60
CA TRP A 164 -1.87 25.00 -5.32
C TRP A 164 -0.76 26.07 -5.32
N LEU A 165 -0.34 26.57 -6.50
CA LEU A 165 0.46 27.80 -6.61
C LEU A 165 -0.23 29.04 -5.97
N LYS A 166 -1.49 28.93 -5.50
CA LYS A 166 -2.20 29.94 -4.71
C LYS A 166 -2.27 29.60 -3.20
N LYS A 167 -1.18 29.96 -2.48
CA LYS A 167 -1.02 30.22 -1.02
C LYS A 167 -1.04 29.02 -0.04
N PRO A 168 -0.33 29.09 1.13
CA PRO A 168 0.06 30.28 1.91
C PRO A 168 1.56 30.37 2.25
N GLY A 169 2.21 31.53 2.21
CA GLY A 169 2.09 32.62 3.19
C GLY A 169 3.46 32.81 3.86
N ALA A 170 4.13 33.93 3.56
CA ALA A 170 5.49 34.21 4.03
C ALA A 170 5.66 33.94 5.54
N PRO A 171 6.82 33.38 5.98
CA PRO A 171 7.08 33.19 7.40
C PRO A 171 6.93 34.55 8.13
N ARG A 172 5.97 34.64 9.06
CA ARG A 172 5.74 35.82 9.92
C ARG A 172 6.90 36.13 10.90
N ILE A 173 8.04 35.43 10.77
CA ILE A 173 9.17 35.48 11.69
C ILE A 173 9.92 36.82 11.63
N LEU A 174 9.75 37.65 10.58
CA LEU A 174 10.46 38.92 10.47
C LEU A 174 9.68 40.16 10.98
N ARG A 175 8.45 40.04 11.51
CA ARG A 175 7.66 41.23 11.92
C ARG A 175 7.77 41.66 13.38
N ARG A 176 8.61 41.01 14.19
CA ARG A 176 8.76 41.33 15.63
C ARG A 176 10.09 41.97 16.04
N ARG A 177 11.02 42.25 15.11
CA ARG A 177 12.34 42.82 15.44
C ARG A 177 12.45 44.34 15.19
N GLY A 178 11.37 45.08 15.47
CA GLY A 178 11.32 46.55 15.27
C GLY A 178 10.52 47.31 16.33
N ARG A 179 10.27 46.71 17.50
CA ARG A 179 9.71 47.41 18.67
C ARG A 179 10.42 46.93 19.91
N ARG A 180 11.58 47.53 20.16
CA ARG A 180 12.12 47.91 21.47
C ARG A 180 13.44 48.63 21.23
#